data_AF-A0AAD9CEZ7-F1
#
_entry.id   AF-A0AAD9CEZ7-F1
#
_cell.length_a   1.000
_cell.length_b   1.000
_cell.length_c   1.000
_cell.angle_alpha   90.00
_cell.angle_beta   90.00
_cell.angle_gamma   90.00
#
_symmetry.space_group_name_H-M   'P 1'
#
loop_
_entity.id
_entity.type
_entity.pdbx_description
1 polymer ?
#
loop_
_entity_poly.entity_id
_entity_poly.type
_entity_poly.pdbx_seq_one_letter_code
_entity_poly.pdbx_strand_id
1 'polypeptide(L)'
;MALRRVLHFVFKVGDRAKTATFYRDVLGMKILRHEEFEEGCKATCNGPYDGKWSKTMVGFGPEDDHFVAELTYNYGMGEYQLGNDFLGLTLQSSQAVSNAKRLGWPLTEVGEALYLTQAPGGYPFYLVDKEQPSSVSLDTPGKATVEVVILSDPDGHEICFVGDEAFSQLSMVDPKGNELLDKAMAEDKSDEWFAKHNKQKAAA
;
A
#
# COMPACT_ATOMS: atom_id res chain seq x y z
N MET A 1 -1.99 -9.92 -22.88
CA MET A 1 -1.19 -10.46 -21.77
C MET A 1 -2.06 -10.52 -20.53
N ALA A 2 -1.82 -11.46 -19.61
CA ALA A 2 -2.59 -11.52 -18.37
C ALA A 2 -2.15 -10.40 -17.41
N LEU A 3 -3.12 -9.60 -16.93
CA LEU A 3 -2.91 -8.60 -15.89
C LEU A 3 -2.49 -9.31 -14.58
N ARG A 4 -1.53 -8.73 -13.86
CA ARG A 4 -0.98 -9.27 -12.60
C ARG A 4 -1.07 -8.19 -11.51
N ARG A 5 -1.52 -8.55 -10.31
CA ARG A 5 -1.61 -7.67 -9.14
C ARG A 5 -1.12 -8.41 -7.90
N VAL A 6 -0.43 -7.70 -7.01
CA VAL A 6 -0.05 -8.22 -5.70
C VAL A 6 -1.26 -8.17 -4.78
N LEU A 7 -1.60 -9.30 -4.15
CA LEU A 7 -2.87 -9.46 -3.43
C LEU A 7 -2.70 -9.32 -1.92
N HIS A 8 -1.86 -10.17 -1.33
CA HIS A 8 -1.72 -10.25 0.12
C HIS A 8 -0.42 -10.93 0.55
N PHE A 9 -0.07 -10.77 1.83
CA PHE A 9 0.90 -11.61 2.53
C PHE A 9 0.19 -12.46 3.58
N VAL A 10 0.61 -13.71 3.73
CA VAL A 10 0.01 -14.67 4.67
C VAL A 10 0.83 -14.71 5.96
N PHE A 11 0.20 -14.41 7.10
CA PHE A 11 0.79 -14.47 8.44
C PHE A 11 0.19 -15.63 9.23
N LYS A 12 1.04 -16.43 9.88
CA LYS A 12 0.59 -17.41 10.88
C LYS A 12 0.45 -16.72 12.22
N VAL A 13 -0.71 -16.84 12.86
CA VAL A 13 -1.00 -16.13 14.11
C VAL A 13 -1.35 -17.11 15.23
N GLY A 14 -0.79 -16.86 16.41
CA GLY A 14 -1.01 -17.70 17.60
C GLY A 14 -2.01 -17.11 18.61
N ASP A 15 -2.07 -15.78 18.71
CA ASP A 15 -3.00 -15.07 19.61
C ASP A 15 -3.94 -14.17 18.80
N ARG A 16 -5.16 -14.64 18.55
CA ARG A 16 -6.15 -13.90 17.76
C ARG A 16 -6.58 -12.58 18.40
N ALA A 17 -6.63 -12.51 19.74
CA ALA A 17 -7.10 -11.32 20.43
C ALA A 17 -6.07 -10.19 20.31
N LYS A 18 -4.80 -10.48 20.61
CA LYS A 18 -3.72 -9.51 20.42
C LYS A 18 -3.55 -9.15 18.95
N THR A 19 -3.69 -10.11 18.04
CA THR A 19 -3.60 -9.85 16.59
C THR A 19 -4.72 -8.92 16.14
N ALA A 20 -5.97 -9.13 16.60
CA ALA A 20 -7.08 -8.23 16.31
C ALA A 20 -6.80 -6.82 16.83
N THR A 21 -6.28 -6.67 18.06
CA THR A 21 -5.89 -5.37 18.60
C THR A 21 -4.81 -4.70 17.75
N PHE A 22 -3.78 -5.43 17.34
CA PHE A 22 -2.72 -4.87 16.50
C PHE A 22 -3.27 -4.37 15.15
N TYR A 23 -3.88 -5.23 14.35
CA TYR A 23 -4.31 -4.84 13.01
C TYR A 23 -5.47 -3.83 13.03
N ARG A 24 -6.46 -4.01 13.91
CA ARG A 24 -7.63 -3.12 13.96
C ARG A 24 -7.37 -1.84 14.74
N ASP A 25 -6.85 -1.95 15.96
CA ASP A 25 -6.83 -0.83 16.90
C ASP A 25 -5.51 -0.04 16.82
N VAL A 26 -4.38 -0.73 16.58
CA VAL A 26 -3.08 -0.07 16.38
C VAL A 26 -2.97 0.42 14.94
N LEU A 27 -3.01 -0.46 13.95
CA LEU A 27 -2.81 -0.08 12.55
C LEU A 27 -4.01 0.67 11.95
N GLY A 28 -5.21 0.52 12.51
CA GLY A 28 -6.43 1.13 11.98
C GLY A 28 -7.03 0.40 10.77
N MET A 29 -6.66 -0.87 10.55
CA MET A 29 -7.21 -1.68 9.47
C MET A 29 -8.61 -2.22 9.81
N LYS A 30 -9.32 -2.67 8.77
CA LYS A 30 -10.64 -3.28 8.87
C LYS A 30 -10.55 -4.78 8.62
N ILE A 31 -11.32 -5.56 9.38
CA ILE A 31 -11.57 -6.96 9.04
C ILE A 31 -12.48 -6.98 7.82
N LEU A 32 -11.99 -7.54 6.71
CA LEU A 32 -12.66 -7.54 5.41
C LEU A 32 -13.55 -8.76 5.25
N ARG A 33 -13.03 -9.93 5.58
CA ARG A 33 -13.76 -11.20 5.66
C ARG A 33 -13.08 -12.18 6.60
N HIS A 34 -13.86 -13.15 7.07
CA HIS A 34 -13.41 -14.20 7.97
C HIS A 34 -14.07 -15.53 7.60
N GLU A 35 -13.28 -16.60 7.58
CA GLU A 35 -13.66 -17.94 7.16
C GLU A 35 -13.12 -18.98 8.14
N GLU A 36 -13.94 -19.96 8.50
CA GLU A 36 -13.58 -21.09 9.36
C GLU A 36 -13.57 -22.39 8.54
N PHE A 37 -12.58 -23.24 8.77
CA PHE A 37 -12.35 -24.47 8.03
C PHE A 37 -12.16 -25.64 8.99
N GLU A 38 -12.98 -26.69 8.86
CA GLU A 38 -12.93 -27.86 9.75
C GLU A 38 -11.82 -28.86 9.39
N GLU A 39 -11.33 -28.84 8.14
CA GLU A 39 -10.27 -29.72 7.64
C GLU A 39 -9.02 -28.90 7.25
N GLY A 40 -7.83 -29.51 7.36
CA GLY A 40 -6.58 -28.90 6.92
C GLY A 40 -6.57 -28.45 5.46
N CYS A 41 -5.79 -27.41 5.13
CA CYS A 41 -5.72 -26.87 3.77
C CYS A 41 -5.12 -27.91 2.81
N LYS A 42 -5.90 -28.39 1.83
CA LYS A 42 -5.44 -29.32 0.78
C LYS A 42 -4.25 -28.79 -0.02
N ALA A 43 -4.14 -27.47 -0.16
CA ALA A 43 -3.05 -26.81 -0.86
C ALA A 43 -1.81 -26.57 0.03
N THR A 44 -1.78 -27.06 1.27
CA THR A 44 -0.72 -26.81 2.28
C THR A 44 -0.44 -25.33 2.56
N CYS A 45 -1.39 -24.48 2.19
CA CYS A 45 -1.28 -23.03 2.25
C CYS A 45 -1.13 -22.49 3.68
N ASN A 46 -1.60 -23.23 4.68
CA ASN A 46 -1.49 -22.92 6.10
C ASN A 46 -0.31 -23.64 6.79
N GLY A 47 0.49 -24.43 6.07
CA GLY A 47 1.59 -25.24 6.60
C GLY A 47 1.25 -26.74 6.69
N PRO A 48 2.07 -27.55 7.41
CA PRO A 48 1.90 -28.99 7.52
C PRO A 48 0.82 -29.39 8.56
N TYR A 49 -0.21 -28.57 8.75
CA TYR A 49 -1.24 -28.77 9.78
C TYR A 49 -2.51 -29.34 9.16
N ASP A 50 -3.03 -30.41 9.74
CA ASP A 50 -4.17 -31.19 9.26
C ASP A 50 -5.50 -30.90 9.99
N GLY A 51 -5.44 -30.10 11.06
CA GLY A 51 -6.59 -29.74 11.89
C GLY A 51 -7.37 -28.50 11.45
N LYS A 52 -8.37 -28.15 12.28
CA LYS A 52 -9.21 -26.96 12.13
C LYS A 52 -8.35 -25.68 12.06
N TRP A 53 -8.73 -24.76 11.19
CA TRP A 53 -8.06 -23.48 11.03
C TRP A 53 -9.04 -22.39 10.58
N SER A 54 -8.61 -21.14 10.66
CA SER A 54 -9.36 -20.02 10.14
C SER A 54 -8.49 -19.03 9.38
N LYS A 55 -9.16 -18.30 8.50
CA LYS A 55 -8.59 -17.25 7.64
C LYS A 55 -9.29 -15.95 7.93
N THR A 56 -8.53 -14.90 8.16
CA THR A 56 -9.08 -13.54 8.33
C THR A 56 -8.31 -12.59 7.43
N MET A 57 -9.01 -11.91 6.54
CA MET A 57 -8.43 -10.88 5.68
C MET A 57 -8.59 -9.52 6.34
N VAL A 58 -7.50 -8.76 6.42
CA VAL A 58 -7.47 -7.46 7.10
C VAL A 58 -6.65 -6.46 6.29
N GLY A 59 -7.17 -5.25 6.12
CA GLY A 59 -6.51 -4.22 5.31
C GLY A 59 -7.17 -2.85 5.43
N PHE A 60 -6.68 -1.89 4.65
CA PHE A 60 -7.20 -0.51 4.66
C PHE A 60 -8.43 -0.31 3.76
N GLY A 61 -8.68 -1.23 2.83
CA GLY A 61 -9.81 -1.20 1.90
C GLY A 61 -10.12 -2.56 1.29
N PRO A 62 -11.03 -2.63 0.30
CA PRO A 62 -11.44 -3.88 -0.36
C PRO A 62 -10.27 -4.65 -0.98
N GLU A 63 -10.42 -5.97 -1.09
CA GLU A 63 -9.36 -6.84 -1.64
C GLU A 63 -9.13 -6.65 -3.16
N ASP A 64 -10.09 -6.05 -3.87
CA ASP A 64 -10.05 -5.82 -5.32
C ASP A 64 -8.97 -4.81 -5.72
N ASP A 65 -8.74 -3.81 -4.87
CA ASP A 65 -7.86 -2.66 -5.12
C ASP A 65 -6.80 -2.44 -4.03
N HIS A 66 -6.84 -3.18 -2.91
CA HIS A 66 -5.82 -3.09 -1.85
C HIS A 66 -4.96 -4.34 -1.73
N PHE A 67 -3.70 -4.12 -1.32
CA PHE A 67 -2.89 -5.17 -0.71
C PHE A 67 -3.33 -5.37 0.74
N VAL A 68 -3.54 -6.62 1.16
CA VAL A 68 -4.09 -6.94 2.48
C VAL A 68 -3.24 -7.99 3.21
N ALA A 69 -3.45 -8.17 4.50
CA ALA A 69 -2.89 -9.28 5.26
C ALA A 69 -3.90 -10.41 5.35
N GLU A 70 -3.47 -11.63 5.01
CA GLU A 70 -4.20 -12.86 5.31
C GLU A 70 -3.66 -13.42 6.64
N LEU A 71 -4.52 -13.51 7.65
CA LEU A 71 -4.19 -14.06 8.97
C LEU A 71 -4.67 -15.49 9.06
N THR A 72 -3.74 -16.43 9.20
CA THR A 72 -4.01 -17.86 9.35
C THR A 72 -3.86 -18.28 10.81
N TYR A 73 -4.96 -18.70 11.43
CA TYR A 73 -4.95 -19.26 12.78
C TYR A 73 -5.21 -20.77 12.71
N ASN A 74 -4.24 -21.58 13.14
CA ASN A 74 -4.44 -23.02 13.29
C ASN A 74 -4.84 -23.34 14.73
N TYR A 75 -5.95 -24.05 14.93
CA TYR A 75 -6.44 -24.36 16.27
C TYR A 75 -5.43 -25.24 17.02
N GLY A 76 -5.14 -24.89 18.27
CA GLY A 76 -4.14 -25.58 19.11
C GLY A 76 -2.70 -25.10 18.89
N MET A 77 -2.43 -24.26 17.89
CA MET A 77 -1.10 -23.69 17.63
C MET A 77 -1.00 -22.27 18.20
N GLY A 78 -0.39 -22.15 19.38
CA GLY A 78 -0.25 -20.86 20.09
C GLY A 78 0.97 -20.02 19.68
N GLU A 79 1.98 -20.63 19.08
CA GLU A 79 3.24 -19.97 18.73
C GLU A 79 3.84 -20.57 17.44
N TYR A 80 4.60 -19.74 16.71
CA TYR A 80 5.36 -20.12 15.53
C TYR A 80 6.76 -19.56 15.66
N GLN A 81 7.78 -20.35 15.32
CA GLN A 81 9.15 -19.85 15.26
C GLN A 81 9.31 -18.89 14.09
N LEU A 82 9.65 -17.64 14.39
CA LEU A 82 9.96 -16.64 13.37
C LEU A 82 11.35 -16.92 12.77
N GLY A 83 11.42 -16.92 11.43
CA GLY A 83 12.67 -17.01 10.68
C GLY A 83 13.35 -15.65 10.51
N ASN A 84 14.29 -15.58 9.56
CA ASN A 84 14.97 -14.35 9.13
C ASN A 84 14.67 -13.97 7.67
N ASP A 85 13.69 -14.64 7.06
CA ASP A 85 13.23 -14.47 5.68
C ASP A 85 12.30 -13.27 5.53
N PHE A 86 11.36 -13.09 6.46
CA PHE A 86 10.47 -11.94 6.49
C PHE A 86 11.11 -10.78 7.26
N LEU A 87 11.50 -9.72 6.54
CA LEU A 87 12.19 -8.55 7.12
C LEU A 87 11.25 -7.43 7.59
N GLY A 88 10.00 -7.43 7.11
CA GLY A 88 8.96 -6.52 7.56
C GLY A 88 8.03 -6.02 6.46
N LEU A 89 6.92 -5.41 6.89
CA LEU A 89 6.06 -4.60 6.03
C LEU A 89 6.17 -3.13 6.41
N THR A 90 6.26 -2.25 5.41
CA THR A 90 6.24 -0.81 5.62
C THR A 90 4.87 -0.26 5.25
N LEU A 91 4.32 0.60 6.12
CA LEU A 91 3.07 1.30 5.88
C LEU A 91 3.21 2.78 6.26
N GLN A 92 2.53 3.63 5.51
CA GLN A 92 2.47 5.07 5.77
C GLN A 92 1.16 5.39 6.49
N SER A 93 1.22 5.76 7.77
CA SER A 93 0.04 6.09 8.56
C SER A 93 0.40 6.77 9.88
N SER A 94 0.30 8.10 9.92
CA SER A 94 0.41 8.89 11.15
C SER A 94 -0.65 8.50 12.19
N GLN A 95 -1.82 8.05 11.73
CA GLN A 95 -2.86 7.51 12.59
C GLN A 95 -2.41 6.22 13.30
N ALA A 96 -1.68 5.34 12.62
CA ALA A 96 -1.17 4.10 13.23
C ALA A 96 -0.11 4.39 14.29
N VAL A 97 0.79 5.33 14.02
CA VAL A 97 1.80 5.80 14.98
C VAL A 97 1.11 6.40 16.22
N SER A 98 0.11 7.27 16.00
CA SER A 98 -0.67 7.89 17.07
C SER A 98 -1.45 6.85 17.90
N ASN A 99 -2.05 5.86 17.25
CA ASN A 99 -2.75 4.77 17.92
C ASN A 99 -1.81 3.90 18.75
N ALA A 100 -0.65 3.52 18.21
CA ALA A 100 0.37 2.78 18.95
C ALA A 100 0.77 3.51 20.24
N LYS A 101 1.11 4.81 20.12
CA LYS A 101 1.44 5.67 21.27
C LYS A 101 0.31 5.72 22.30
N ARG A 102 -0.94 5.94 21.84
CA ARG A 102 -2.14 6.01 22.69
C ARG A 102 -2.44 4.70 23.42
N LEU A 103 -2.25 3.56 22.75
CA LEU A 103 -2.52 2.23 23.29
C LEU A 103 -1.34 1.66 24.10
N GLY A 104 -0.20 2.37 24.15
CA GLY A 104 1.03 1.85 24.77
C GLY A 104 1.61 0.66 24.02
N TRP A 105 1.34 0.52 22.72
CA TRP A 105 1.93 -0.53 21.90
C TRP A 105 3.40 -0.22 21.61
N PRO A 106 4.34 -1.18 21.76
CA PRO A 106 5.76 -0.93 21.56
C PRO A 106 6.07 -0.32 20.20
N LEU A 107 6.82 0.79 20.24
CA LEU A 107 7.18 1.58 19.08
C LEU A 107 8.61 2.11 19.30
N THR A 108 9.51 1.83 18.36
CA THR A 108 10.91 2.28 18.39
C THR A 108 11.16 3.16 17.18
N GLU A 109 11.64 4.39 17.39
CA GLU A 109 12.06 5.24 16.27
C GLU A 109 13.37 4.68 15.67
N VAL A 110 13.39 4.43 14.37
CA VAL A 110 14.52 3.82 13.65
C VAL A 110 15.01 4.68 12.47
N GLY A 111 14.39 5.84 12.27
CA GLY A 111 14.76 6.82 11.26
C GLY A 111 13.86 8.05 11.37
N GLU A 112 14.13 9.08 10.56
CA GLU A 112 13.32 10.29 10.53
C GLU A 112 11.86 9.96 10.16
N ALA A 113 10.93 10.22 11.08
CA ALA A 113 9.52 9.87 10.94
C ALA A 113 9.27 8.39 10.60
N LEU A 114 10.17 7.49 11.01
CA LEU A 114 10.08 6.04 10.76
C LEU A 114 10.15 5.27 12.07
N TYR A 115 9.13 4.47 12.33
CA TYR A 115 9.00 3.74 13.58
C TYR A 115 8.86 2.24 13.33
N LEU A 116 9.65 1.44 14.04
CA LEU A 116 9.51 -0.01 14.09
C LEU A 116 8.53 -0.40 15.20
N THR A 117 7.56 -1.23 14.85
CA THR A 117 6.70 -1.97 15.78
C THR A 117 6.66 -3.44 15.38
N GLN A 118 6.08 -4.28 16.22
CA GLN A 118 5.92 -5.70 15.93
C GLN A 118 4.47 -6.13 16.12
N ALA A 119 3.97 -6.91 15.16
CA ALA A 119 2.74 -7.66 15.34
C ALA A 119 2.99 -8.82 16.32
N PRO A 120 1.93 -9.39 16.94
CA PRO A 120 2.05 -10.63 17.70
C PRO A 120 2.71 -11.74 16.86
N GLY A 121 3.63 -12.49 17.47
CA GLY A 121 4.51 -13.43 16.74
C GLY A 121 5.85 -12.83 16.30
N GLY A 122 6.07 -11.51 16.50
CA GLY A 122 7.36 -10.85 16.28
C GLY A 122 7.55 -10.26 14.88
N TYR A 123 6.52 -10.30 14.03
CA TYR A 123 6.59 -9.79 12.66
C TYR A 123 6.88 -8.28 12.64
N PRO A 124 7.97 -7.82 12.01
CA PRO A 124 8.31 -6.40 11.94
C PRO A 124 7.33 -5.60 11.08
N PHE A 125 6.92 -4.44 11.57
CA PHE A 125 6.17 -3.43 10.83
C PHE A 125 6.87 -2.07 10.97
N TYR A 126 7.14 -1.43 9.84
CA TYR A 126 7.70 -0.08 9.79
C TYR A 126 6.58 0.91 9.49
N LEU A 127 6.36 1.87 10.39
CA LEU A 127 5.35 2.89 10.27
C LEU A 127 6.03 4.21 9.89
N VAL A 128 5.75 4.69 8.67
CA VAL A 128 6.11 6.04 8.24
C VAL A 128 5.06 7.00 8.81
N ASP A 129 5.48 7.94 9.65
CA ASP A 129 4.63 8.94 10.32
C ASP A 129 4.27 10.08 9.37
N LYS A 130 3.49 9.73 8.35
CA LYS A 130 2.88 10.64 7.38
C LYS A 130 1.43 10.23 7.17
N GLU A 131 0.59 11.17 6.74
CA GLU A 131 -0.80 10.86 6.41
C GLU A 131 -0.87 9.80 5.30
N GLN A 132 -1.88 8.93 5.35
CA GLN A 132 -2.09 7.95 4.29
C GLN A 132 -2.32 8.69 2.96
N PRO A 133 -1.71 8.24 1.85
CA PRO A 133 -1.95 8.86 0.56
C PRO A 133 -3.44 8.71 0.22
N SER A 134 -4.12 9.82 -0.04
CA SER A 134 -5.45 9.81 -0.61
C SER A 134 -5.36 9.39 -2.07
N SER A 135 -6.32 8.59 -2.56
CA SER A 135 -6.52 8.50 -4.01
C SER A 135 -6.86 9.90 -4.51
N VAL A 136 -6.12 10.35 -5.52
CA VAL A 136 -6.36 11.64 -6.16
C VAL A 136 -7.09 11.35 -7.47
N SER A 137 -8.27 11.95 -7.62
CA SER A 137 -8.95 11.99 -8.90
C SER A 137 -8.25 13.03 -9.78
N LEU A 138 -7.66 12.58 -10.88
CA LEU A 138 -7.05 13.45 -11.88
C LEU A 138 -8.03 13.62 -13.04
N ASP A 139 -8.63 14.80 -13.12
CA ASP A 139 -9.44 15.19 -14.26
C ASP A 139 -8.54 15.54 -15.45
N THR A 140 -8.73 14.81 -16.54
CA THR A 140 -8.03 15.08 -17.80
C THR A 140 -9.02 15.70 -18.78
N PRO A 141 -8.86 17.00 -19.16
CA PRO A 141 -9.79 17.67 -20.05
C PRO A 141 -9.99 16.90 -21.37
N GLY A 142 -11.24 16.50 -21.64
CA GLY A 142 -11.59 15.76 -22.86
C GLY A 142 -11.24 14.27 -22.87
N LYS A 143 -10.77 13.71 -21.74
CA LYS A 143 -10.47 12.28 -21.56
C LYS A 143 -11.04 11.76 -20.23
N ALA A 144 -10.93 10.44 -19.99
CA ALA A 144 -11.43 9.80 -18.78
C ALA A 144 -10.67 10.27 -17.52
N THR A 145 -11.40 10.65 -16.48
CA THR A 145 -10.85 10.90 -15.14
C THR A 145 -10.23 9.61 -14.61
N VAL A 146 -9.02 9.69 -14.06
CA VAL A 146 -8.31 8.55 -13.48
C VAL A 146 -8.10 8.75 -11.99
N GLU A 147 -8.22 7.67 -11.23
CA GLU A 147 -7.72 7.66 -9.85
C GLU A 147 -6.25 7.26 -9.84
N VAL A 148 -5.46 8.04 -9.11
CA VAL A 148 -4.03 7.78 -8.94
C VAL A 148 -3.62 7.73 -7.48
N VAL A 149 -2.59 6.92 -7.24
CA VAL A 149 -1.80 6.94 -6.02
C VAL A 149 -0.38 7.34 -6.41
N ILE A 150 0.09 8.46 -5.86
CA ILE A 150 1.45 8.94 -6.10
C ILE A 150 2.30 8.52 -4.91
N LEU A 151 3.34 7.73 -5.18
CA LEU A 151 4.37 7.41 -4.20
C LEU A 151 5.60 8.24 -4.52
N SER A 152 6.04 9.07 -3.58
CA SER A 152 7.31 9.77 -3.69
C SER A 152 8.42 8.94 -3.05
N ASP A 153 9.56 8.83 -3.72
CA ASP A 153 10.78 8.31 -3.13
C ASP A 153 11.46 9.38 -2.22
N PRO A 154 12.47 9.00 -1.42
CA PRO A 154 13.19 9.94 -0.57
C PRO A 154 13.95 11.05 -1.33
N ASP A 155 14.25 10.85 -2.61
CA ASP A 155 14.98 11.80 -3.46
C ASP A 155 14.03 12.77 -4.20
N GLY A 156 12.71 12.63 -4.01
CA GLY A 156 11.68 13.48 -4.61
C GLY A 156 11.19 13.02 -5.98
N HIS A 157 11.56 11.82 -6.46
CA HIS A 157 10.94 11.23 -7.63
C HIS A 157 9.58 10.65 -7.28
N GLU A 158 8.65 10.72 -8.22
CA GLU A 158 7.28 10.24 -8.04
C GLU A 158 7.01 9.03 -8.94
N ILE A 159 6.41 7.99 -8.36
CA ILE A 159 5.83 6.86 -9.08
C ILE A 159 4.31 7.01 -9.00
N CYS A 160 3.68 7.23 -10.14
CA CYS A 160 2.24 7.33 -10.27
C CYS A 160 1.63 5.96 -10.61
N PHE A 161 0.88 5.40 -9.67
CA PHE A 161 0.04 4.22 -9.90
C PHE A 161 -1.34 4.69 -10.33
N VAL A 162 -1.82 4.19 -11.46
CA VAL A 162 -3.11 4.59 -12.05
C VAL A 162 -4.03 3.38 -12.09
N GLY A 163 -5.32 3.57 -11.76
CA GLY A 163 -6.33 2.53 -11.91
C GLY A 163 -6.45 2.02 -13.37
N ASP A 164 -6.48 0.71 -13.56
CA ASP A 164 -6.36 0.04 -14.87
C ASP A 164 -7.49 0.43 -15.86
N GLU A 165 -8.74 0.39 -15.40
CA GLU A 165 -9.91 0.63 -16.26
C GLU A 165 -9.93 2.04 -16.82
N ALA A 166 -9.74 3.04 -15.95
CA ALA A 166 -9.72 4.44 -16.35
C ALA A 166 -8.46 4.78 -17.17
N PHE A 167 -7.29 4.23 -16.80
CA PHE A 167 -6.05 4.43 -17.56
C PHE A 167 -6.15 3.88 -18.97
N SER A 168 -6.75 2.70 -19.16
CA SER A 168 -6.94 2.10 -20.48
C SER A 168 -7.73 2.99 -21.43
N GLN A 169 -8.71 3.75 -20.92
CA GLN A 169 -9.46 4.75 -21.70
C GLN A 169 -8.63 6.02 -21.93
N LEU A 170 -7.92 6.49 -20.91
CA LEU A 170 -7.06 7.68 -20.98
C LEU A 170 -5.90 7.51 -21.97
N SER A 171 -5.29 6.33 -22.01
CA SER A 171 -4.06 6.04 -22.76
C SER A 171 -4.30 5.73 -24.24
N MET A 172 -5.54 5.89 -24.73
CA MET A 172 -5.82 5.77 -26.16
C MET A 172 -5.01 6.80 -26.95
N VAL A 173 -4.46 6.37 -28.09
CA VAL A 173 -3.71 7.26 -29.00
C VAL A 173 -4.61 8.42 -29.40
N ASP A 174 -4.18 9.63 -29.06
CA ASP A 174 -4.86 10.85 -29.50
C ASP A 174 -4.40 11.15 -30.94
N PRO A 175 -5.27 11.02 -31.95
CA PRO A 175 -4.88 11.26 -33.34
C PRO A 175 -4.47 12.72 -33.59
N LYS A 176 -4.84 13.66 -32.70
CA LYS A 176 -4.45 15.08 -32.77
C LYS A 176 -3.25 15.41 -31.89
N GLY A 177 -2.65 14.42 -31.22
CA GLY A 177 -1.57 14.64 -30.26
C GLY A 177 -0.41 15.45 -30.81
N ASN A 178 0.00 15.18 -32.06
CA ASN A 178 1.05 15.92 -32.73
C ASN A 178 0.66 17.39 -32.99
N GLU A 179 -0.53 17.63 -33.56
CA GLU A 179 -1.02 18.99 -33.83
C GLU A 179 -1.15 19.83 -32.55
N LEU A 180 -1.61 19.22 -31.46
CA LEU A 180 -1.73 19.86 -30.16
C LEU A 180 -0.36 20.23 -29.58
N LEU A 181 0.62 19.34 -29.70
CA LEU A 181 1.99 19.61 -29.25
C LEU A 181 2.64 20.73 -30.08
N ASP A 182 2.52 20.68 -31.41
CA ASP A 182 3.06 21.70 -32.31
C ASP A 182 2.49 23.09 -32.00
N LYS A 183 1.17 23.16 -31.75
CA LYS A 183 0.52 24.39 -31.32
C LYS A 183 1.06 24.87 -29.96
N ALA A 184 1.17 23.99 -28.98
CA ALA A 184 1.68 24.34 -27.65
C ALA A 184 3.12 24.85 -27.70
N MET A 185 3.97 24.26 -28.55
CA MET A 185 5.34 24.73 -28.77
C MET A 185 5.37 26.12 -29.43
N ALA A 186 4.51 26.38 -30.42
CA ALA A 186 4.42 27.68 -31.06
C ALA A 186 3.91 28.79 -30.11
N GLU A 187 3.10 28.42 -29.12
CA GLU A 187 2.56 29.32 -28.09
C GLU A 187 3.45 29.40 -26.83
N ASP A 188 4.55 28.62 -26.75
CA ASP A 188 5.43 28.58 -25.58
C ASP A 188 6.21 29.90 -25.41
N LYS A 189 6.10 30.49 -24.22
CA LYS A 189 6.79 31.72 -23.81
C LYS A 189 7.71 31.49 -22.62
N SER A 190 8.18 30.26 -22.45
CA SER A 190 9.06 29.88 -21.34
C SER A 190 10.32 30.75 -21.27
N ASP A 191 10.89 31.14 -22.41
CA ASP A 191 12.08 32.00 -22.44
C ASP A 191 11.82 33.40 -21.84
N GLU A 192 10.65 33.99 -22.09
CA GLU A 192 10.24 35.25 -21.46
C GLU A 192 10.09 35.09 -19.94
N TRP A 193 9.52 33.96 -19.50
CA TRP A 193 9.38 33.64 -18.09
C TRP A 193 10.73 33.49 -17.39
N PHE A 194 11.68 32.76 -17.99
CA PHE A 194 13.04 32.58 -17.45
C PHE A 194 13.78 33.91 -17.36
N ALA A 195 13.70 34.75 -18.40
CA ALA A 195 14.28 36.09 -18.41
C ALA A 195 13.69 36.98 -17.29
N LYS A 196 12.37 36.94 -17.09
CA LYS A 196 11.69 37.71 -16.04
C LYS A 196 12.07 37.27 -14.62
N HIS A 197 12.38 35.99 -14.42
CA HIS A 197 12.74 35.44 -13.11
C HIS A 197 14.25 35.32 -12.88
N ASN A 198 15.06 35.88 -13.78
CA ASN A 198 16.53 35.85 -13.73
C ASN A 198 17.10 34.44 -13.52
N LYS A 199 16.44 33.44 -14.11
CA LYS A 199 16.83 32.02 -14.10
C LYS A 199 17.31 31.62 -15.49
N GLN A 200 18.39 30.86 -15.58
CA GLN A 200 18.79 30.24 -16.84
C GLN A 200 17.96 29.00 -17.12
N LYS A 201 17.42 28.91 -18.32
CA LYS A 201 16.88 27.66 -18.85
C LYS A 201 18.04 26.70 -19.05
N ALA A 202 17.90 25.46 -18.57
CA ALA A 202 18.93 24.44 -18.81
C ALA A 202 19.11 24.27 -20.33
N ALA A 203 20.35 24.35 -20.81
CA ALA A 203 20.66 24.04 -22.20
C ALA A 203 20.47 22.54 -22.41
N ALA A 204 19.86 22.18 -23.56
CA ALA A 204 19.73 20.79 -23.99
C ALA A 204 21.09 20.16 -24.28
#